data_AF-A0A9X4D5Z9-F1
#
_entry.id   AF-A0A9X4D5Z9-F1
#
_cell.length_a   1.000
_cell.length_b   1.000
_cell.length_c   1.000
_cell.angle_alpha   90.00
_cell.angle_beta   90.00
_cell.angle_gamma   90.00
#
_symmetry.space_group_name_H-M   'P 1'
#
loop_
_entity.id
_entity.type
_entity.pdbx_description
1 polymer ?
#
loop_
_entity_poly.entity_id
_entity_poly.type
_entity_poly.pdbx_seq_one_letter_code
_entity_poly.pdbx_strand_id
1 'polypeptide(L)'
;LLRLAADQHVLVLTLHHIVADGWSMPVMVDELVQLYAGYSQGQVPQLPPLPIQYADFAVWQRNWMEAGEQARQLAYWTQQLGDEQPVLELPLDHPRPAVPSHQGARWPIELGNELAANLKRVAQQQGVTPFML
;
A
#
# COMPACT_ATOMS: atom_id res chain seq x y z
N LEU A 1 12.77 16.53 -11.49
CA LEU A 1 13.13 17.52 -10.45
C LEU A 1 12.58 18.87 -10.87
N LEU A 2 11.65 19.42 -10.10
CA LEU A 2 11.17 20.78 -10.28
C LEU A 2 12.07 21.72 -9.48
N ARG A 3 12.58 22.78 -10.11
CA ARG A 3 13.38 23.82 -9.44
C ARG A 3 12.47 25.00 -9.14
N LEU A 4 12.27 25.30 -7.87
CA LEU A 4 11.40 26.40 -7.42
C LEU A 4 12.23 27.66 -7.12
N ALA A 5 13.43 27.48 -6.56
CA ALA A 5 14.44 28.51 -6.31
C ALA A 5 15.84 27.88 -6.34
N ALA A 6 16.88 28.65 -6.02
CA ALA A 6 18.27 28.18 -6.01
C ALA A 6 18.51 27.02 -5.02
N ASP A 7 17.85 27.06 -3.87
CA ASP A 7 17.94 26.09 -2.77
C ASP A 7 16.63 25.31 -2.53
N GLN A 8 15.60 25.56 -3.35
CA GLN A 8 14.28 24.93 -3.20
C GLN A 8 13.91 24.09 -4.42
N HIS A 9 13.67 22.80 -4.18
CA HIS A 9 13.41 21.82 -5.23
C HIS A 9 12.34 20.82 -4.81
N VAL A 10 11.61 20.28 -5.78
CA VAL A 10 10.65 19.17 -5.57
C VAL A 10 11.03 18.01 -6.48
N LEU A 11 11.32 16.86 -5.87
CA LEU A 11 11.46 15.60 -6.59
C LEU A 11 10.09 14.92 -6.71
N VAL A 12 9.68 14.60 -7.93
CA VAL A 12 8.47 13.83 -8.20
C VAL A 12 8.90 12.48 -8.75
N LEU A 13 8.48 11.41 -8.06
CA LEU A 13 8.69 10.02 -8.47
C LEU A 13 7.33 9.39 -8.73
N THR A 14 7.16 8.84 -9.93
CA THR A 14 5.96 8.10 -10.32
C THR A 14 6.37 6.68 -10.66
N LEU A 15 5.75 5.72 -10.00
CA LEU A 15 6.02 4.30 -10.16
C LEU A 15 4.75 3.60 -10.61
N HIS A 16 4.89 2.60 -11.47
CA HIS A 16 3.77 1.72 -11.77
C HIS A 16 3.49 0.83 -10.56
N HIS A 17 2.22 0.67 -10.16
CA HIS A 17 1.86 -0.05 -8.93
C HIS A 17 2.24 -1.55 -8.93
N ILE A 18 2.63 -2.09 -10.10
CA ILE A 18 3.13 -3.46 -10.25
C ILE A 18 4.52 -3.67 -9.62
N VAL A 19 5.30 -2.60 -9.42
CA VAL A 19 6.67 -2.70 -8.88
C VAL A 19 6.82 -2.12 -7.48
N ALA A 20 5.78 -1.48 -6.94
CA ALA A 20 5.83 -0.84 -5.63
C ALA A 20 4.45 -0.76 -4.99
N ASP A 21 4.42 -0.84 -3.67
CA ASP A 21 3.25 -0.66 -2.83
C ASP A 21 3.51 0.34 -1.69
N GLY A 22 2.53 0.49 -0.79
CA GLY A 22 2.64 1.41 0.35
C GLY A 22 3.80 1.09 1.31
N TRP A 23 4.28 -0.15 1.33
CA TRP A 23 5.43 -0.57 2.15
C TRP A 23 6.76 -0.31 1.45
N SER A 24 6.79 -0.47 0.13
CA SER A 24 7.96 -0.27 -0.72
C SER A 24 8.40 1.19 -0.75
N MET A 25 7.45 2.13 -0.66
CA MET A 25 7.72 3.57 -0.79
C MET A 25 8.65 4.12 0.30
N PRO A 26 8.41 3.90 1.62
CA PRO A 26 9.35 4.32 2.66
C PRO A 26 10.76 3.75 2.47
N VAL A 27 10.89 2.45 2.16
CA VAL A 27 12.21 1.80 1.94
C VAL A 27 12.97 2.50 0.81
N MET A 28 12.31 2.73 -0.32
CA MET A 28 12.92 3.42 -1.46
C MET A 28 13.38 4.85 -1.10
N VAL A 29 12.56 5.59 -0.36
CA VAL A 29 12.88 6.96 0.05
C VAL A 29 14.07 6.97 1.01
N ASP A 30 14.10 6.07 1.98
CA ASP A 30 15.19 5.98 2.95
C ASP A 30 16.53 5.64 2.27
N GLU A 31 16.52 4.63 1.38
CA GLU A 31 17.70 4.24 0.60
C GLU A 31 18.16 5.37 -0.33
N LEU A 32 17.24 6.07 -1.00
CA LEU A 32 17.56 7.20 -1.85
C LEU A 32 18.23 8.33 -1.06
N VAL A 33 17.70 8.68 0.11
CA VAL A 33 18.26 9.72 0.99
C VAL A 33 19.65 9.33 1.48
N GLN A 34 19.84 8.08 1.91
CA GLN A 34 21.13 7.57 2.37
C GLN A 34 22.18 7.62 1.25
N LEU A 35 21.84 7.10 0.07
CA LEU A 35 22.74 7.08 -1.08
C LEU A 35 23.08 8.51 -1.53
N TYR A 36 22.08 9.38 -1.64
CA TYR A 36 22.27 10.77 -2.03
C TYR A 36 23.19 11.52 -1.07
N ALA A 37 22.98 11.38 0.24
CA ALA A 37 23.82 12.01 1.26
C ALA A 37 25.28 11.57 1.15
N GLY A 38 25.54 10.26 1.00
CA GLY A 38 26.90 9.75 0.83
C GLY A 38 27.57 10.25 -0.44
N TYR A 39 26.89 10.14 -1.59
CA TYR A 39 27.43 10.64 -2.86
C TYR A 39 27.69 12.15 -2.85
N SER A 40 26.84 12.94 -2.18
CA SER A 40 27.04 14.39 -2.04
C SER A 40 28.31 14.78 -1.29
N GLN A 41 28.84 13.85 -0.47
CA GLN A 41 30.05 14.02 0.33
C GLN A 41 31.27 13.33 -0.30
N GLY A 42 31.16 12.83 -1.54
CA GLY A 42 32.22 12.08 -2.21
C GLY A 42 32.45 10.68 -1.64
N GLN A 43 31.50 10.15 -0.86
CA GLN A 43 31.53 8.80 -0.34
C GLN A 43 30.88 7.84 -1.34
N VAL A 44 31.16 6.54 -1.18
CA VAL A 44 30.49 5.47 -1.93
C VAL A 44 29.70 4.62 -0.94
N PRO A 45 28.52 5.09 -0.49
CA PRO A 45 27.70 4.34 0.47
C PRO A 45 27.33 2.97 -0.12
N GLN A 46 27.25 1.97 0.75
CA GLN A 46 26.86 0.61 0.40
C GLN A 46 25.61 0.25 1.21
N LEU A 47 24.58 -0.21 0.51
CA LEU A 47 23.42 -0.83 1.14
C LEU A 47 23.72 -2.30 1.42
N PRO A 48 23.16 -2.87 2.51
CA PRO A 48 23.29 -4.30 2.74
C PRO A 48 22.70 -5.08 1.55
N PRO A 49 23.34 -6.17 1.10
CA PRO A 49 22.78 -6.98 0.03
C PRO A 49 21.45 -7.58 0.49
N LEU A 50 20.44 -7.51 -0.37
CA LEU A 50 19.15 -8.13 -0.09
C LEU A 50 19.28 -9.65 -0.24
N PRO A 51 18.99 -10.43 0.82
CA PRO A 51 19.08 -11.89 0.76
C PRO A 51 17.97 -12.52 -0.11
N ILE A 52 16.91 -11.76 -0.41
CA ILE A 52 15.75 -12.18 -1.21
C ILE A 52 15.43 -11.05 -2.19
N GLN A 53 15.31 -11.39 -3.47
CA GLN A 53 14.79 -10.52 -4.51
C GLN A 53 13.30 -10.80 -4.74
N TYR A 54 12.58 -9.87 -5.37
CA TYR A 54 11.15 -10.07 -5.66
C TYR A 54 10.89 -11.30 -6.54
N ALA A 55 11.83 -11.66 -7.43
CA ALA A 55 11.74 -12.89 -8.23
C ALA A 55 11.76 -14.15 -7.35
N ASP A 56 12.59 -14.18 -6.31
CA ASP A 56 12.65 -15.29 -5.35
C ASP A 56 11.32 -15.40 -4.59
N PHE A 57 10.74 -14.27 -4.18
CA PHE A 57 9.41 -14.22 -3.57
C PHE A 57 8.32 -14.76 -4.50
N ALA A 58 8.34 -14.36 -5.78
CA ALA A 58 7.34 -14.82 -6.76
C ALA A 58 7.42 -16.33 -7.01
N VAL A 59 8.63 -16.89 -7.08
CA VAL A 59 8.84 -18.35 -7.19
C VAL A 59 8.38 -19.05 -5.91
N TRP A 60 8.74 -18.52 -4.73
CA TRP A 60 8.29 -19.06 -3.45
C TRP A 60 6.76 -19.09 -3.33
N GLN A 61 6.09 -17.98 -3.67
CA GLN A 61 4.63 -17.88 -3.58
C GLN A 61 3.96 -18.93 -4.47
N ARG A 62 4.44 -19.09 -5.70
CA ARG A 62 3.94 -20.13 -6.62
C ARG A 62 4.08 -21.51 -6.03
N ASN A 63 5.27 -21.87 -5.55
CA ASN A 63 5.53 -23.19 -4.98
C ASN A 63 4.67 -23.45 -3.74
N TRP A 64 4.49 -22.44 -2.88
CA TRP A 64 3.62 -22.54 -1.70
C TRP A 64 2.16 -22.76 -2.07
N MET A 65 1.66 -22.04 -3.08
CA MET A 65 0.30 -22.20 -3.61
C MET A 65 0.09 -23.61 -4.19
N GLU A 66 1.03 -24.09 -5.00
CA GLU A 66 1.00 -25.42 -5.62
C GLU A 66 1.13 -26.56 -4.60
N ALA A 67 1.77 -26.31 -3.45
CA ALA A 67 1.90 -27.28 -2.35
C ALA A 67 0.60 -27.52 -1.55
N GLY A 68 -0.55 -27.02 -2.02
CA GLY A 68 -1.88 -27.28 -1.47
C GLY A 68 -2.55 -26.08 -0.82
N GLU A 69 -1.81 -24.98 -0.61
CA GLU A 69 -2.39 -23.78 -0.02
C GLU A 69 -3.46 -23.16 -0.93
N GLN A 70 -3.27 -23.22 -2.25
CA GLN A 70 -4.25 -22.73 -3.22
C GLN A 70 -5.62 -23.38 -3.00
N ALA A 71 -5.66 -24.71 -2.84
CA ALA A 71 -6.90 -25.45 -2.63
C ALA A 71 -7.56 -25.07 -1.30
N ARG A 72 -6.75 -24.96 -0.22
CA ARG A 72 -7.23 -24.58 1.11
C ARG A 72 -7.84 -23.17 1.13
N GLN A 73 -7.15 -22.19 0.55
CA GLN A 73 -7.64 -20.81 0.49
C GLN A 73 -8.86 -20.68 -0.42
N LEU A 74 -8.88 -21.36 -1.56
CA LEU A 74 -10.04 -21.34 -2.45
C LEU A 74 -11.28 -21.91 -1.76
N ALA A 75 -11.16 -23.05 -1.10
CA ALA A 75 -12.27 -23.66 -0.35
C ALA A 75 -12.81 -22.70 0.74
N TYR A 76 -11.91 -22.07 1.49
CA TYR A 76 -12.28 -21.09 2.50
C TYR A 76 -13.02 -19.89 1.89
N TRP A 77 -12.46 -19.25 0.86
CA TRP A 77 -13.03 -18.02 0.30
C TRP A 77 -14.35 -18.26 -0.44
N THR A 78 -14.48 -19.37 -1.16
CA THR A 78 -15.77 -19.75 -1.77
C THR A 78 -16.84 -19.97 -0.70
N GLN A 79 -16.48 -20.61 0.43
CA GLN A 79 -17.42 -20.78 1.54
C GLN A 79 -17.81 -19.44 2.19
N GLN A 80 -16.86 -18.50 2.36
CA GLN A 80 -17.14 -17.21 3.00
C GLN A 80 -17.92 -16.25 2.10
N LEU A 81 -17.61 -16.22 0.81
CA LEU A 81 -18.18 -15.26 -0.14
C LEU A 81 -19.45 -15.77 -0.82
N GLY A 82 -19.70 -17.09 -0.78
CA GLY A 82 -20.84 -17.72 -1.44
C GLY A 82 -20.83 -17.51 -2.95
N ASP A 83 -21.99 -17.76 -3.57
CA ASP A 83 -22.17 -17.71 -5.02
C ASP A 83 -22.77 -16.38 -5.52
N GLU A 84 -23.26 -15.54 -4.62
CA GLU A 84 -23.86 -14.24 -4.95
C GLU A 84 -22.98 -13.09 -4.47
N GLN A 85 -22.67 -12.17 -5.38
CA GLN A 85 -21.96 -10.93 -5.07
C GLN A 85 -22.81 -9.73 -5.51
N PRO A 86 -23.86 -9.37 -4.73
CA PRO A 86 -24.73 -8.27 -5.10
C PRO A 86 -23.94 -6.96 -5.18
N VAL A 87 -24.26 -6.17 -6.19
CA VAL A 87 -23.71 -4.82 -6.31
C VAL A 87 -24.24 -3.98 -5.16
N LEU A 88 -23.35 -3.31 -4.43
CA LEU A 88 -23.75 -2.40 -3.37
C LEU A 88 -24.46 -1.18 -3.98
N GLU A 89 -25.73 -1.01 -3.63
CA GLU A 89 -26.54 0.16 -4.01
C GLU A 89 -26.13 1.37 -3.16
N LEU A 90 -25.14 2.09 -3.65
CA LEU A 90 -24.71 3.38 -3.09
C LEU A 90 -25.55 4.51 -3.69
N PRO A 91 -25.75 5.63 -2.95
CA PRO A 91 -26.44 6.81 -3.47
C PRO A 91 -25.54 7.56 -4.46
N LEU A 92 -25.36 7.00 -5.66
CA LEU A 92 -24.51 7.56 -6.71
C LEU A 92 -25.23 8.69 -7.44
N ASP A 93 -24.49 9.76 -7.74
CA ASP A 93 -25.01 10.87 -8.54
C ASP A 93 -25.25 10.49 -10.02
N HIS A 94 -24.54 9.45 -10.50
CA HIS A 94 -24.53 9.03 -11.89
C HIS A 94 -24.55 7.50 -12.03
N PRO A 95 -25.13 6.96 -13.13
CA PRO A 95 -25.08 5.53 -13.40
C PRO A 95 -23.65 5.05 -13.67
N ARG A 96 -23.36 3.79 -13.32
CA ARG A 96 -22.05 3.17 -13.57
C ARG A 96 -21.81 3.04 -15.09
N PRO A 97 -20.75 3.64 -15.65
CA PRO A 97 -20.44 3.49 -17.08
C PRO A 97 -19.87 2.10 -17.38
N ALA A 98 -20.03 1.64 -18.62
CA ALA A 98 -19.46 0.37 -19.09
C ALA A 98 -17.92 0.38 -19.14
N VAL A 99 -17.32 1.55 -19.37
CA VAL A 99 -15.86 1.76 -19.38
C VAL A 99 -15.50 2.73 -18.25
N PRO A 100 -14.64 2.33 -17.30
CA PRO A 100 -14.21 3.21 -16.22
C PRO A 100 -13.26 4.29 -16.76
N SER A 101 -13.45 5.54 -16.34
CA SER A 101 -12.54 6.65 -16.69
C SER A 101 -11.25 6.64 -15.86
N HIS A 102 -11.24 5.91 -14.75
CA HIS A 102 -10.20 5.92 -13.71
C HIS A 102 -9.92 7.30 -13.08
N GLN A 103 -10.77 8.30 -13.35
CA GLN A 103 -10.69 9.61 -12.70
C GLN A 103 -11.31 9.51 -11.31
N GLY A 104 -10.61 10.02 -10.31
CA GLY A 104 -11.08 10.06 -8.94
C GLY A 104 -10.58 11.31 -8.23
N ALA A 105 -11.34 11.75 -7.23
CA ALA A 105 -10.95 12.82 -6.31
C ALA A 105 -10.68 12.22 -4.92
N ARG A 106 -9.94 12.95 -4.08
CA ARG A 106 -9.74 12.60 -2.68
C ARG A 106 -10.35 13.68 -1.82
N TRP A 107 -11.15 13.28 -0.86
CA TRP A 107 -11.68 14.17 0.17
C TRP A 107 -11.08 13.77 1.52
N PRO A 108 -10.14 14.55 2.07
CA PRO A 108 -9.54 14.22 3.36
C PRO A 108 -10.57 14.41 4.48
N ILE A 109 -10.68 13.43 5.37
CA ILE A 109 -11.45 13.51 6.60
C ILE A 109 -10.46 13.39 7.75
N GLU A 110 -10.39 14.42 8.58
CA GLU A 110 -9.52 14.44 9.75
C GLU A 110 -10.30 14.09 11.00
N LEU A 111 -9.79 13.15 11.79
CA LEU A 111 -10.32 12.82 13.10
C LEU A 111 -9.56 13.63 14.14
N GLY A 112 -10.28 14.45 14.92
CA GLY A 112 -9.69 15.21 16.01
C GLY A 112 -8.99 14.29 17.03
N ASN A 113 -7.91 14.78 17.64
CA ASN A 113 -7.07 13.99 18.55
C ASN A 113 -7.87 13.31 19.68
N GLU A 114 -8.86 14.01 20.24
CA GLU A 114 -9.73 13.47 21.28
C GLU A 114 -10.56 12.29 20.76
N LEU A 115 -11.21 12.43 19.60
CA LEU A 115 -11.99 11.37 18.97
C LEU A 115 -11.10 10.17 18.64
N ALA A 116 -9.92 10.39 18.05
CA ALA A 116 -8.97 9.33 17.73
C ALA A 116 -8.49 8.58 18.99
N ALA A 117 -8.23 9.29 20.09
CA ALA A 117 -7.87 8.68 21.36
C ALA A 117 -9.02 7.87 21.97
N ASN A 118 -10.25 8.38 21.86
CA ASN A 118 -11.45 7.69 22.35
C ASN A 118 -11.72 6.41 21.54
N LEU A 119 -11.64 6.45 20.21
CA LEU A 119 -11.75 5.26 19.35
C LEU A 119 -10.71 4.21 19.70
N LYS A 120 -9.45 4.61 19.90
CA LYS A 120 -8.39 3.68 20.35
C LYS A 120 -8.72 3.01 21.68
N ARG A 121 -9.27 3.77 22.63
CA ARG A 121 -9.69 3.23 23.93
C ARG A 121 -10.84 2.24 23.79
N VAL A 122 -11.84 2.55 22.96
CA VAL A 122 -12.95 1.63 22.68
C VAL A 122 -12.44 0.34 22.04
N ALA A 123 -11.58 0.44 21.02
CA ALA A 123 -10.99 -0.73 20.38
C ALA A 123 -10.26 -1.64 21.40
N GLN A 124 -9.45 -1.06 22.28
CA GLN A 124 -8.78 -1.79 23.36
C GLN A 124 -9.76 -2.46 24.34
N GLN A 125 -10.81 -1.74 24.76
CA GLN A 125 -11.82 -2.27 25.67
C GLN A 125 -12.61 -3.43 25.07
N GLN A 126 -12.85 -3.40 23.75
CA GLN A 126 -13.53 -4.46 23.02
C GLN A 126 -12.58 -5.57 22.53
N GLY A 127 -11.27 -5.44 22.79
CA GLY A 127 -10.27 -6.41 22.34
C GLY A 127 -10.11 -6.47 20.80
N VAL A 128 -10.46 -5.39 20.10
CA VAL A 128 -10.36 -5.27 18.63
C VAL A 128 -9.31 -4.24 18.24
N THR A 129 -8.93 -4.24 16.96
CA THR A 129 -8.03 -3.21 16.42
C THR A 129 -8.81 -1.97 15.99
N PRO A 130 -8.18 -0.78 15.92
CA PRO A 130 -8.83 0.41 15.36
C PRO A 130 -9.28 0.29 13.90
N PHE A 131 -8.87 -0.75 13.17
CA PHE A 131 -9.34 -1.01 11.80
C PHE A 131 -10.70 -1.71 11.78
N MET A 132 -11.05 -2.45 12.83
CA MET A 132 -12.34 -3.14 12.95
C MET A 132 -13.45 -2.24 13.50
N LEU A 133 -13.08 -1.20 14.24
CA LEU A 133 -13.99 -0.23 14.86
C LEU A 133 -14.32 0.90 13.87
#